data_AF-A2HCA2-F1
#
_entry.id   AF-A2HCA2-F1
#
_cell.length_a   1.000
_cell.length_b   1.000
_cell.length_c   1.000
_cell.angle_alpha   90.00
_cell.angle_beta   90.00
_cell.angle_gamma   90.00
#
_symmetry.space_group_name_H-M   'P 1'
#
loop_
_entity.id
_entity.type
_entity.pdbx_description
1 polymer ?
#
loop_
_entity_poly.entity_id
_entity_poly.type
_entity_poly.pdbx_seq_one_letter_code
_entity_poly.pdbx_strand_id
1 'polypeptide(L)'
;MHYDFFLTNIKNLTEIKMYDLTEYEGLTMSDVKKGKPKKRPYRDESTLTERQKRLLNRLKQTGDKQDIDDFWNEILGEKKFYKKRSGQFWKYLCTLPINLERYQIFNELNKRTATLMTEDNCFVYACIQAGVDGETIDHMREVIRVRDFPQSKVQEISDATGIAFNVTIGYFNDSRHNEIKRYIPKECETVRTIDLLLVEDHYMLNERLPMTTYFIRNYIEILKECGGMNNEKQMKIYTKREDKYVVRMDRTTPLWDVMKTLWECKYFEPISYGELFTYTTDLYKQNLAPFKDLTYAPKYCVQLKKKAESKEVNKNKCKFIPEHVFFADFECSTDGFHKAFNICYDSEDGSVSESIWGQNCATEFLERLPDKSLIYFHNLSYDINFILRHMTE
;
A
#
# COMPACT_ATOMS: atom_id res chain seq x y z
N MET A 1 -9.72 19.32 -12.10
CA MET A 1 -10.42 18.93 -10.85
C MET A 1 -9.56 17.84 -10.22
N HIS A 2 -8.61 18.11 -9.32
CA HIS A 2 -8.74 18.81 -8.04
C HIS A 2 -9.95 18.28 -7.25
N TYR A 3 -9.70 17.54 -6.16
CA TYR A 3 -10.48 17.81 -4.95
C TYR A 3 -9.91 19.09 -4.34
N ASP A 4 -10.21 20.20 -5.03
CA ASP A 4 -10.41 21.45 -4.34
C ASP A 4 -11.66 21.20 -3.51
N PHE A 5 -11.65 21.56 -2.23
CA PHE A 5 -12.91 21.88 -1.58
C PHE A 5 -13.43 23.19 -2.18
N PHE A 6 -13.93 23.12 -3.42
CA PHE A 6 -14.94 24.06 -3.86
C PHE A 6 -16.24 23.62 -3.20
N LEU A 7 -16.51 24.17 -2.02
CA LEU A 7 -17.88 24.24 -1.51
C LEU A 7 -18.65 25.24 -2.37
N THR A 8 -18.96 24.87 -3.61
CA THR A 8 -19.94 25.59 -4.42
C THR A 8 -21.33 25.14 -3.99
N ASN A 9 -21.98 25.98 -3.17
CA ASN A 9 -23.41 26.01 -2.88
C ASN A 9 -24.12 24.66 -2.64
N ILE A 10 -23.89 24.07 -1.46
CA ILE A 10 -24.82 23.06 -0.90
C ILE A 10 -25.91 23.84 -0.15
N LYS A 11 -27.10 23.98 -0.75
CA LYS A 11 -28.21 24.81 -0.23
C LYS A 11 -28.67 24.46 1.19
N ASN A 12 -28.31 23.29 1.73
CA ASN A 12 -28.77 22.79 3.03
C ASN A 12 -27.64 22.29 3.96
N LEU A 13 -26.39 22.71 3.76
CA LEU A 13 -25.30 22.34 4.68
C LEU A 13 -25.32 23.25 5.91
N THR A 14 -25.76 22.73 7.05
CA THR A 14 -25.91 23.52 8.30
C THR A 14 -24.64 23.59 9.15
N GLU A 15 -23.73 22.61 9.08
CA GLU A 15 -22.49 22.62 9.86
C GLU A 15 -21.41 21.68 9.25
N ILE A 16 -20.14 22.08 9.36
CA ILE A 16 -18.97 21.22 9.11
C ILE A 16 -18.18 21.11 10.40
N LYS A 17 -17.92 19.88 10.86
CA LYS A 17 -17.03 19.61 12.01
C LYS A 17 -15.81 18.82 11.55
N MET A 18 -14.63 19.32 11.89
CA MET A 18 -13.38 18.57 11.79
C MET A 18 -13.03 18.00 13.15
N TYR A 19 -12.56 16.77 13.19
CA TYR A 19 -12.13 16.10 14.41
C TYR A 19 -10.67 15.70 14.26
N ASP A 20 -9.82 16.14 15.20
CA ASP A 20 -8.46 15.63 15.30
C ASP A 20 -8.49 14.22 15.90
N LEU A 21 -8.24 13.21 15.05
CA LEU A 21 -8.26 11.81 15.46
C LEU A 21 -7.16 11.47 16.48
N THR A 22 -6.13 12.32 16.62
CA THR A 22 -5.07 12.11 17.62
C THR A 22 -5.48 12.56 19.03
N GLU A 23 -6.50 13.44 19.16
CA GLU A 23 -7.04 13.86 20.45
C GLU A 23 -8.07 12.87 21.04
N TYR A 24 -8.58 11.95 20.22
CA TYR A 24 -9.56 10.93 20.62
C TYR A 24 -8.99 9.51 20.55
N GLU A 25 -8.30 9.07 21.61
CA GLU A 25 -7.90 7.68 21.76
C GLU A 25 -9.10 6.72 21.61
N GLY A 26 -9.00 5.77 20.68
CA GLY A 26 -10.02 4.73 20.45
C GLY A 26 -11.22 5.12 19.58
N LEU A 27 -11.18 6.27 18.89
CA LEU A 27 -12.26 6.68 17.99
C LEU A 27 -12.35 5.78 16.74
N THR A 28 -13.51 5.17 16.48
CA THR A 28 -13.71 4.37 15.26
C THR A 28 -14.40 5.19 14.16
N MET A 29 -14.16 4.85 12.88
CA MET A 29 -14.84 5.47 11.74
C MET A 29 -16.38 5.32 11.80
N SER A 30 -16.88 4.32 12.53
CA SER A 30 -18.32 4.14 12.78
C SER A 30 -18.89 5.21 13.72
N ASP A 31 -18.10 5.65 14.72
CA ASP A 31 -18.50 6.70 15.66
C ASP A 31 -18.54 8.07 14.98
N VAL A 32 -17.61 8.33 14.05
CA VAL A 32 -17.59 9.55 13.21
C VAL A 32 -18.83 9.63 12.32
N LYS A 33 -19.22 8.52 11.68
CA LYS A 33 -20.42 8.45 10.83
C LYS A 33 -21.73 8.68 11.58
N LYS A 34 -21.76 8.45 12.90
CA LYS A 34 -22.95 8.66 13.76
C LYS A 34 -23.05 10.10 14.29
N GLY A 35 -22.13 11.00 13.92
CA GLY A 35 -22.20 12.43 14.23
C GLY A 35 -21.98 12.82 15.70
N LYS A 36 -21.66 11.87 16.57
CA LYS A 36 -21.35 12.10 18.00
C LYS A 36 -20.11 11.29 18.38
N PRO A 37 -18.89 11.82 18.16
CA PRO A 37 -17.68 11.15 18.61
C PRO A 37 -17.72 11.04 20.14
N LYS A 38 -17.80 9.80 20.63
CA LYS A 38 -17.70 9.51 22.07
C LYS A 38 -16.26 9.14 22.37
N LYS A 39 -15.66 9.82 23.34
CA LYS A 39 -14.41 9.37 23.96
C LYS A 39 -14.69 8.02 24.61
N ARG A 40 -14.17 6.93 24.06
CA ARG A 40 -14.19 5.63 24.72
C ARG A 40 -12.85 5.52 25.45
N PRO A 41 -12.81 5.43 26.78
CA PRO A 41 -11.53 5.19 27.44
C PRO A 41 -10.96 3.89 26.88
N TYR A 42 -9.77 3.96 26.29
CA TYR A 42 -9.02 2.77 25.90
C TYR A 42 -8.85 1.95 27.18
N ARG A 43 -9.42 0.73 27.21
CA ARG A 43 -9.48 -0.16 28.41
C ARG A 43 -10.53 0.22 29.45
N ASP A 44 -11.77 0.43 29.03
CA ASP A 44 -12.90 0.68 29.94
C ASP A 44 -13.25 -0.56 30.78
N GLU A 45 -12.80 -0.57 32.04
CA GLU A 45 -13.07 -1.64 33.01
C GLU A 45 -14.55 -1.85 33.32
N SER A 46 -15.42 -0.86 33.05
CA SER A 46 -16.86 -0.99 33.26
C SER A 46 -17.51 -2.00 32.31
N THR A 47 -16.86 -2.29 31.18
CA THR A 47 -17.32 -3.25 30.17
C THR A 47 -16.93 -4.71 30.50
N LEU A 48 -16.07 -4.91 31.51
CA LEU A 48 -15.62 -6.22 31.95
C LEU A 48 -16.64 -6.91 32.86
N THR A 49 -16.77 -8.23 32.74
CA THR A 49 -17.48 -9.05 33.72
C THR A 49 -16.77 -9.05 35.07
N GLU A 50 -17.49 -9.34 36.16
CA GLU A 50 -16.92 -9.41 37.51
C GLU A 50 -15.74 -10.40 37.62
N ARG A 51 -15.76 -11.49 36.84
CA ARG A 51 -14.64 -12.43 36.76
C ARG A 51 -13.41 -11.80 36.08
N GLN A 52 -13.61 -11.07 34.99
CA GLN A 52 -12.54 -10.39 34.24
C GLN A 52 -11.92 -9.26 35.06
N LYS A 53 -12.72 -8.48 35.79
CA LYS A 53 -12.22 -7.45 36.73
C LYS A 53 -11.31 -8.05 37.80
N ARG A 54 -11.71 -9.19 38.40
CA ARG A 54 -10.88 -9.92 39.38
C ARG A 54 -9.58 -10.46 38.77
N LEU A 55 -9.59 -10.85 37.50
CA LEU A 55 -8.38 -11.32 36.81
C LEU A 55 -7.43 -10.14 36.55
N LEU A 56 -7.95 -9.04 35.99
CA LEU A 56 -7.18 -7.81 35.74
C LEU A 56 -6.57 -7.24 37.03
N ASN A 57 -7.30 -7.23 38.13
CA ASN A 57 -6.78 -6.75 39.41
C ASN A 57 -5.65 -7.63 39.96
N ARG A 58 -5.69 -8.95 39.73
CA ARG A 58 -4.57 -9.84 40.06
C ARG A 58 -3.35 -9.58 39.17
N LEU A 59 -3.56 -9.34 37.88
CA LEU A 59 -2.47 -8.98 36.94
C LEU A 59 -1.84 -7.63 37.26
N LYS A 60 -2.64 -6.64 37.70
CA LYS A 60 -2.12 -5.35 38.18
C LYS A 60 -1.26 -5.49 39.44
N GLN A 61 -1.57 -6.47 40.31
CA GLN A 61 -0.78 -6.74 41.52
C GLN A 61 0.56 -7.41 41.22
N THR A 62 0.66 -8.21 40.15
CA THR A 62 1.93 -8.79 39.71
C THR A 62 2.82 -7.80 38.98
N GLY A 63 2.26 -6.69 38.47
CA GLY A 63 3.03 -5.59 37.86
C GLY A 63 3.61 -5.91 36.47
N ASP A 64 3.24 -7.05 35.89
CA ASP A 64 3.67 -7.43 34.54
C ASP A 64 2.83 -6.71 33.50
N LYS A 65 3.45 -5.70 32.86
CA LYS A 65 2.79 -4.87 31.83
C LYS A 65 2.38 -5.69 30.61
N GLN A 66 3.11 -6.76 30.30
CA GLN A 66 2.89 -7.54 29.09
C GLN A 66 1.63 -8.41 29.21
N ASP A 67 1.42 -9.04 30.37
CA ASP A 67 0.22 -9.82 30.65
C ASP A 67 -1.05 -8.96 30.74
N ILE A 68 -0.94 -7.72 31.23
CA ILE A 68 -2.05 -6.76 31.27
C ILE A 68 -2.46 -6.36 29.85
N ASP A 69 -1.49 -6.13 28.96
CA ASP A 69 -1.74 -5.80 27.56
C ASP A 69 -2.38 -6.99 26.81
N ASP A 70 -1.88 -8.20 27.02
CA ASP A 70 -2.42 -9.42 26.42
C ASP A 70 -3.86 -9.72 26.88
N PHE A 71 -4.18 -9.47 28.15
CA PHE A 71 -5.55 -9.57 28.68
C PHE A 71 -6.53 -8.63 27.95
N TRP A 72 -6.12 -7.38 27.71
CA TRP A 72 -6.96 -6.42 26.99
C TRP A 72 -7.09 -6.78 25.51
N ASN A 73 -6.03 -7.29 24.88
CA ASN A 73 -6.04 -7.74 23.49
C ASN A 73 -6.99 -8.93 23.27
N GLU A 74 -7.03 -9.89 24.20
CA GLU A 74 -7.99 -11.02 24.15
C GLU A 74 -9.44 -10.57 24.33
N ILE A 75 -9.71 -9.67 25.28
CA ILE A 75 -11.09 -9.23 25.59
C ILE A 75 -11.67 -8.32 24.52
N LEU A 76 -10.87 -7.41 23.96
CA LEU A 76 -11.32 -6.51 22.90
C LEU A 76 -11.56 -7.24 21.58
N GLY A 77 -11.19 -8.54 21.49
CA GLY A 77 -11.31 -9.31 20.27
C GLY A 77 -10.59 -8.64 19.11
N GLU A 78 -9.54 -7.86 19.40
CA GLU A 78 -8.71 -7.26 18.37
C GLU A 78 -8.05 -8.42 17.65
N LYS A 79 -8.60 -8.78 16.48
CA LYS A 79 -7.87 -9.56 15.48
C LYS A 79 -6.51 -8.90 15.42
N LYS A 80 -5.45 -9.64 15.78
CA LYS A 80 -4.06 -9.20 15.63
C LYS A 80 -3.99 -8.47 14.30
N PHE A 81 -3.90 -7.14 14.35
CA PHE A 81 -3.75 -6.34 13.15
C PHE A 81 -2.31 -6.59 12.75
N TYR A 82 -2.08 -7.69 12.03
CA TYR A 82 -0.82 -7.89 11.36
C TYR A 82 -0.67 -6.68 10.46
N LYS A 83 0.24 -5.76 10.80
CA LYS A 83 0.62 -4.67 9.90
C LYS A 83 0.86 -5.31 8.55
N LYS A 84 0.04 -4.94 7.56
CA LYS A 84 0.22 -5.41 6.19
C LYS A 84 1.59 -4.92 5.78
N ARG A 85 2.52 -5.85 5.56
CA ARG A 85 3.86 -5.54 5.08
C ARG A 85 3.72 -5.31 3.58
N SER A 86 3.73 -4.06 3.18
CA SER A 86 3.62 -3.64 1.79
C SER A 86 4.60 -2.51 1.50
N GLY A 87 4.92 -2.34 0.23
CA GLY A 87 5.64 -1.17 -0.25
C GLY A 87 4.67 -0.01 -0.38
N GLN A 88 5.03 1.13 0.18
CA GLN A 88 4.31 2.39 0.24
C GLN A 88 5.32 3.53 0.04
N PHE A 89 4.82 4.76 0.10
CA PHE A 89 5.62 5.97 0.00
C PHE A 89 6.62 6.08 1.16
N TRP A 90 7.87 6.44 0.85
CA TRP A 90 8.87 6.76 1.87
C TRP A 90 8.52 8.08 2.56
N LYS A 91 8.30 8.06 3.87
CA LYS A 91 7.64 9.14 4.61
C LYS A 91 8.58 10.23 5.13
N TYR A 92 9.89 10.13 4.84
CA TYR A 92 10.92 10.97 5.45
C TYR A 92 11.83 11.63 4.42
N LEU A 93 12.25 12.88 4.66
CA LEU A 93 13.38 13.50 3.96
C LEU A 93 14.68 13.24 4.73
N CYS A 94 15.79 13.15 4.00
CA CYS A 94 17.11 13.03 4.59
C CYS A 94 17.78 14.40 4.71
N THR A 95 17.95 14.90 5.93
CA THR A 95 18.54 16.21 6.20
C THR A 95 20.07 16.21 6.01
N LEU A 96 20.71 15.04 6.07
CA LEU A 96 22.12 14.89 5.75
C LEU A 96 22.31 15.00 4.22
N PRO A 97 23.15 15.91 3.69
CA PRO A 97 23.28 16.16 2.25
C PRO A 97 24.11 15.06 1.54
N ILE A 98 23.55 13.85 1.52
CA ILE A 98 24.06 12.67 0.83
C ILE A 98 23.07 12.24 -0.25
N ASN A 99 23.57 11.79 -1.40
CA ASN A 99 22.71 11.31 -2.47
C ASN A 99 22.24 9.88 -2.18
N LEU A 100 20.96 9.73 -1.86
CA LEU A 100 20.27 8.45 -1.68
C LEU A 100 19.09 8.28 -2.66
N GLU A 101 19.07 9.04 -3.76
CA GLU A 101 17.97 9.01 -4.76
C GLU A 101 17.80 7.62 -5.38
N ARG A 102 18.88 6.83 -5.45
CA ARG A 102 18.86 5.43 -5.91
C ARG A 102 17.95 4.53 -5.08
N TYR A 103 17.60 4.93 -3.86
CA TYR A 103 16.69 4.21 -2.98
C TYR A 103 15.37 4.97 -2.75
N GLN A 104 15.07 5.99 -3.57
CA GLN A 104 13.94 6.90 -3.40
C GLN A 104 13.92 7.65 -2.05
N ILE A 105 15.10 7.91 -1.47
CA ILE A 105 15.27 8.81 -0.34
C ILE A 105 15.80 10.13 -0.88
N PHE A 106 15.11 11.22 -0.59
CA PHE A 106 15.44 12.56 -1.09
C PHE A 106 15.80 13.50 0.04
N ASN A 107 16.66 14.47 -0.27
CA ASN A 107 17.00 15.55 0.66
C ASN A 107 15.96 16.66 0.69
N GLU A 108 15.23 16.82 -0.41
CA GLU A 108 14.22 17.86 -0.58
C GLU A 108 13.04 17.36 -1.42
N LEU A 109 11.87 17.93 -1.16
CA LEU A 109 10.66 17.69 -1.94
C LEU A 109 10.48 18.80 -2.98
N ASN A 110 10.73 18.46 -4.24
CA ASN A 110 10.54 19.32 -5.39
C ASN A 110 9.74 18.57 -6.47
N LYS A 111 9.34 19.26 -7.56
CA LYS A 111 8.52 18.65 -8.61
C LYS A 111 9.20 17.42 -9.25
N ARG A 112 10.53 17.42 -9.39
CA ARG A 112 11.29 16.29 -9.93
C ARG A 112 11.28 15.12 -8.96
N THR A 113 11.61 15.35 -7.68
CA THR A 113 11.66 14.27 -6.68
C THR A 113 10.27 13.70 -6.43
N ALA A 114 9.23 14.55 -6.41
CA ALA A 114 7.84 14.11 -6.39
C ALA A 114 7.50 13.23 -7.62
N THR A 115 7.95 13.58 -8.82
CA THR A 115 7.74 12.74 -10.02
C THR A 115 8.42 11.38 -9.87
N LEU A 116 9.70 11.34 -9.46
CA LEU A 116 10.45 10.10 -9.25
C LEU A 116 9.88 9.20 -8.14
N MET A 117 9.25 9.81 -7.12
CA MET A 117 8.55 9.09 -6.05
C MET A 117 7.22 8.48 -6.51
N THR A 118 6.66 8.97 -7.61
CA THR A 118 5.25 8.72 -7.99
C THR A 118 5.07 7.94 -9.27
N GLU A 119 6.07 7.99 -10.15
CA GLU A 119 6.06 7.35 -11.46
C GLU A 119 6.00 5.83 -11.36
N ASP A 120 6.88 5.24 -10.53
CA ASP A 120 7.02 3.79 -10.35
C ASP A 120 6.76 3.37 -8.90
N ASN A 121 6.24 2.14 -8.72
CA ASN A 121 6.19 1.51 -7.42
C ASN A 121 7.61 1.30 -6.86
N CYS A 122 7.83 1.52 -5.56
CA CYS A 122 9.15 1.32 -4.93
C CYS A 122 9.80 -0.05 -5.21
N PHE A 123 8.99 -1.11 -5.33
CA PHE A 123 9.47 -2.44 -5.72
C PHE A 123 9.99 -2.46 -7.17
N VAL A 124 9.24 -1.87 -8.10
CA VAL A 124 9.62 -1.77 -9.51
C VAL A 124 10.85 -0.86 -9.67
N TYR A 125 10.87 0.27 -8.97
CA TYR A 125 12.01 1.19 -8.95
C TYR A 125 13.28 0.49 -8.45
N ALA A 126 13.21 -0.27 -7.37
CA ALA A 126 14.35 -1.06 -6.89
C ALA A 126 14.85 -2.07 -7.94
N CYS A 127 13.94 -2.68 -8.72
CA CYS A 127 14.29 -3.58 -9.82
C CYS A 127 14.95 -2.85 -11.00
N ILE A 128 14.47 -1.64 -11.34
CA ILE A 128 15.11 -0.77 -12.34
C ILE A 128 16.55 -0.46 -11.92
N GLN A 129 16.75 -0.08 -10.64
CA GLN A 129 18.08 0.22 -10.09
C GLN A 129 18.99 -1.00 -9.98
N ALA A 130 18.42 -2.21 -9.95
CA ALA A 130 19.14 -3.49 -10.03
C ALA A 130 19.55 -3.88 -11.45
N GLY A 131 19.19 -3.09 -12.47
CA GLY A 131 19.52 -3.35 -13.88
C GLY A 131 18.71 -4.48 -14.50
N VAL A 132 17.45 -4.65 -14.10
CA VAL A 132 16.50 -5.53 -14.80
C VAL A 132 16.19 -4.94 -16.18
N ASP A 133 16.01 -5.79 -17.18
CA ASP A 133 15.72 -5.39 -18.56
C ASP A 133 14.35 -4.69 -18.68
N GLY A 134 14.23 -3.82 -19.69
CA GLY A 134 13.03 -3.01 -19.91
C GLY A 134 11.76 -3.86 -20.10
N GLU A 135 11.85 -4.96 -20.86
CA GLU A 135 10.70 -5.85 -21.11
C GLU A 135 10.15 -6.44 -19.80
N THR A 136 11.03 -6.90 -18.91
CA THR A 136 10.65 -7.44 -17.61
C THR A 136 10.07 -6.34 -16.71
N ILE A 137 10.64 -5.13 -16.73
CA ILE A 137 10.12 -3.98 -15.97
C ILE A 137 8.72 -3.58 -16.45
N ASP A 138 8.48 -3.53 -17.75
CA ASP A 138 7.18 -3.17 -18.30
C ASP A 138 6.12 -4.21 -17.93
N HIS A 139 6.48 -5.50 -17.93
CA HIS A 139 5.60 -6.53 -17.37
C HIS A 139 5.34 -6.35 -15.87
N MET A 140 6.35 -5.98 -15.07
CA MET A 140 6.12 -5.68 -13.66
C MET A 140 5.17 -4.49 -13.46
N ARG A 141 5.24 -3.45 -14.32
CA ARG A 141 4.30 -2.32 -14.32
C ARG A 141 2.88 -2.73 -14.69
N GLU A 142 2.71 -3.68 -15.61
CA GLU A 142 1.40 -4.22 -15.99
C GLU A 142 0.69 -4.90 -14.81
N VAL A 143 1.46 -5.64 -14.01
CA VAL A 143 0.96 -6.43 -12.87
C VAL A 143 0.80 -5.55 -11.62
N ILE A 144 1.81 -4.72 -11.32
CA ILE A 144 1.84 -3.85 -10.14
C ILE A 144 1.29 -2.49 -10.54
N ARG A 145 -0.04 -2.37 -10.60
CA ARG A 145 -0.72 -1.11 -10.96
C ARG A 145 -0.98 -0.17 -9.79
N VAL A 146 -0.76 -0.66 -8.57
CA VAL A 146 -1.02 0.07 -7.32
C VAL A 146 0.29 0.36 -6.61
N ARG A 147 0.31 1.46 -5.85
CA ARG A 147 1.46 1.80 -5.01
C ARG A 147 1.64 0.87 -3.82
N ASP A 148 0.53 0.44 -3.21
CA ASP A 148 0.55 -0.50 -2.10
C ASP A 148 0.80 -1.91 -2.61
N PHE A 149 2.08 -2.33 -2.68
CA PHE A 149 2.44 -3.66 -3.16
C PHE A 149 2.72 -4.62 -1.99
N PRO A 150 1.83 -5.59 -1.71
CA PRO A 150 1.99 -6.46 -0.55
C PRO A 150 3.05 -7.54 -0.79
N GLN A 151 3.78 -7.86 0.28
CA GLN A 151 4.80 -8.90 0.26
C GLN A 151 4.29 -10.29 -0.18
N SER A 152 3.00 -10.60 0.05
CA SER A 152 2.39 -11.86 -0.38
C SER A 152 2.35 -12.05 -1.89
N LYS A 153 2.45 -10.96 -2.67
CA LYS A 153 2.42 -10.96 -4.13
C LYS A 153 3.80 -11.04 -4.78
N VAL A 154 4.89 -10.92 -4.00
CA VAL A 154 6.27 -10.99 -4.51
C VAL A 154 6.55 -12.36 -5.15
N GLN A 155 5.97 -13.45 -4.62
CA GLN A 155 6.14 -14.78 -5.20
C GLN A 155 5.56 -14.86 -6.62
N GLU A 156 4.39 -14.24 -6.88
CA GLU A 156 3.76 -14.24 -8.20
C GLU A 156 4.66 -13.54 -9.24
N ILE A 157 5.31 -12.45 -8.84
CA ILE A 157 6.29 -11.74 -9.70
C ILE A 157 7.55 -12.58 -9.91
N SER A 158 8.04 -13.25 -8.88
CA SER A 158 9.19 -14.15 -8.97
C SER A 158 8.95 -15.28 -9.97
N ASP A 159 7.81 -15.95 -9.88
CA ASP A 159 7.42 -17.03 -10.77
C ASP A 159 7.23 -16.55 -12.22
N ALA A 160 6.65 -15.37 -12.44
CA ALA A 160 6.43 -14.80 -13.77
C ALA A 160 7.73 -14.33 -14.45
N THR A 161 8.67 -13.75 -13.69
CA THR A 161 9.88 -13.12 -14.25
C THR A 161 11.11 -14.03 -14.25
N GLY A 162 11.11 -15.09 -13.44
CA GLY A 162 12.29 -15.94 -13.23
C GLY A 162 13.37 -15.29 -12.36
N ILE A 163 13.03 -14.21 -11.66
CA ILE A 163 13.93 -13.50 -10.74
C ILE A 163 13.67 -13.98 -9.32
N ALA A 164 14.72 -14.39 -8.61
CA ALA A 164 14.66 -14.66 -7.18
C ALA A 164 14.80 -13.36 -6.38
N PHE A 165 13.97 -13.17 -5.36
CA PHE A 165 14.02 -11.99 -4.49
C PHE A 165 14.35 -12.37 -3.05
N ASN A 166 15.40 -11.78 -2.49
CA ASN A 166 15.69 -11.87 -1.06
C ASN A 166 15.30 -10.56 -0.39
N VAL A 167 14.21 -10.56 0.36
CA VAL A 167 13.71 -9.38 1.06
C VAL A 167 14.15 -9.41 2.51
N THR A 168 15.11 -8.56 2.87
CA THR A 168 15.50 -8.30 4.25
C THR A 168 14.54 -7.27 4.84
N ILE A 169 13.93 -7.57 5.98
CA ILE A 169 12.96 -6.70 6.65
C ILE A 169 13.66 -6.07 7.85
N GLY A 170 13.76 -4.74 7.82
CA GLY A 170 14.41 -3.96 8.86
C GLY A 170 13.41 -3.15 9.68
N TYR A 171 13.65 -3.06 10.98
CA TYR A 171 12.82 -2.29 11.92
C TYR A 171 13.70 -1.34 12.72
N PHE A 172 13.38 -0.04 12.70
CA PHE A 172 14.16 0.95 13.44
C PHE A 172 13.98 0.83 14.97
N ASN A 173 12.75 0.56 15.41
CA ASN A 173 12.36 0.57 16.82
C ASN A 173 12.27 -0.82 17.45
N ASP A 174 12.58 -1.89 16.70
CA ASP A 174 12.45 -3.26 17.20
C ASP A 174 13.83 -3.90 17.34
N SER A 175 14.09 -4.49 18.51
CA SER A 175 15.30 -5.26 18.80
C SER A 175 15.38 -6.57 18.00
N ARG A 176 14.29 -6.94 17.32
CA ARG A 176 14.24 -8.12 16.45
C ARG A 176 15.32 -8.07 15.38
N HIS A 177 16.03 -9.20 15.24
CA HIS A 177 16.94 -9.42 14.13
C HIS A 177 16.19 -9.28 12.79
N ASN A 178 16.86 -8.71 11.79
CA ASN A 178 16.32 -8.58 10.45
C ASN A 178 15.82 -9.95 9.95
N GLU A 179 14.55 -10.02 9.57
CA GLU A 179 13.96 -11.23 9.00
C GLU A 179 14.26 -11.24 7.50
N ILE A 180 14.83 -12.33 6.98
CA ILE A 180 15.06 -12.49 5.54
C ILE A 180 14.00 -13.43 4.98
N LYS A 181 13.19 -12.93 4.06
CA LYS A 181 12.25 -13.75 3.28
C LYS A 181 12.77 -13.95 1.86
N ARG A 182 12.79 -15.20 1.43
CA ARG A 182 13.28 -15.59 0.10
C ARG A 182 12.11 -16.01 -0.77
N TYR A 183 12.06 -15.47 -1.98
CA TYR A 183 11.10 -15.78 -3.03
C TYR A 183 11.90 -16.36 -4.17
N ILE A 184 11.75 -17.66 -4.40
CA ILE A 184 12.47 -18.38 -5.45
C ILE A 184 11.41 -18.81 -6.47
N PRO A 185 11.66 -18.59 -7.78
CA PRO A 185 10.74 -19.05 -8.83
C PRO A 185 10.51 -20.55 -8.73
N LYS A 186 9.24 -20.96 -8.77
CA LYS A 186 8.84 -22.38 -8.72
C LYS A 186 8.59 -22.97 -10.09
N GLU A 187 8.19 -22.14 -11.05
CA GLU A 187 7.75 -22.56 -12.39
C GLU A 187 8.86 -22.43 -13.45
N CYS A 188 9.96 -21.76 -13.14
CA CYS A 188 11.05 -21.51 -14.08
C CYS A 188 12.43 -21.49 -13.39
N GLU A 189 13.49 -21.60 -14.19
CA GLU A 189 14.87 -21.52 -13.69
C GLU A 189 15.20 -20.09 -13.24
N THR A 190 16.00 -19.97 -12.17
CA THR A 190 16.38 -18.67 -11.63
C THR A 190 17.42 -18.01 -12.53
N VAL A 191 17.02 -16.95 -13.22
CA VAL A 191 17.90 -16.19 -14.12
C VAL A 191 18.81 -15.24 -13.34
N ARG A 192 18.29 -14.65 -12.27
CA ARG A 192 19.00 -13.67 -11.43
C ARG A 192 18.42 -13.64 -10.03
N THR A 193 19.23 -13.23 -9.07
CA THR A 193 18.80 -12.95 -7.70
C THR A 193 18.95 -11.46 -7.40
N ILE A 194 17.93 -10.84 -6.80
CA ILE A 194 17.93 -9.45 -6.38
C ILE A 194 17.71 -9.39 -4.86
N ASP A 195 18.62 -8.71 -4.17
CA ASP A 195 18.50 -8.44 -2.74
C ASP A 195 17.77 -7.12 -2.52
N LEU A 196 16.67 -7.16 -1.77
CA LEU A 196 15.82 -6.02 -1.44
C LEU A 196 15.80 -5.80 0.07
N LEU A 197 15.62 -4.54 0.46
CA LEU A 197 15.43 -4.09 1.82
C LEU A 197 14.02 -3.51 1.96
N LEU A 198 13.25 -3.98 2.94
CA LEU A 198 11.93 -3.45 3.28
C LEU A 198 12.01 -2.79 4.66
N VAL A 199 11.88 -1.46 4.70
CA VAL A 199 11.94 -0.65 5.94
C VAL A 199 10.84 0.39 5.90
N GLU A 200 10.12 0.57 7.01
CA GLU A 200 9.01 1.54 7.12
C GLU A 200 8.01 1.45 5.96
N ASP A 201 7.63 0.22 5.61
CA ASP A 201 6.72 -0.09 4.50
C ASP A 201 7.26 0.42 3.14
N HIS A 202 8.56 0.39 2.86
CA HIS A 202 9.13 0.83 1.58
C HIS A 202 10.22 -0.11 1.07
N TYR A 203 10.15 -0.51 -0.20
CA TYR A 203 11.13 -1.40 -0.84
C TYR A 203 12.30 -0.62 -1.42
N MET A 204 13.51 -1.09 -1.17
CA MET A 204 14.77 -0.50 -1.63
C MET A 204 15.72 -1.58 -2.13
N LEU A 205 16.63 -1.22 -3.02
CA LEU A 205 17.72 -2.11 -3.41
C LEU A 205 18.69 -2.31 -2.25
N ASN A 206 18.93 -3.54 -1.82
CA ASN A 206 19.84 -3.84 -0.72
C ASN A 206 21.28 -4.00 -1.22
N GLU A 207 22.03 -2.91 -1.24
CA GLU A 207 23.43 -2.90 -1.65
C GLU A 207 24.35 -2.29 -0.58
N ARG A 208 25.66 -2.31 -0.85
CA ARG A 208 26.65 -1.69 0.04
C ARG A 208 27.04 -0.33 -0.51
N LEU A 209 26.96 0.69 0.34
CA LEU A 209 27.29 2.06 -0.03
C LEU A 209 28.77 2.33 0.22
N PRO A 210 29.44 3.14 -0.62
CA PRO A 210 30.82 3.56 -0.44
C PRO A 210 30.95 4.67 0.62
N MET A 211 30.35 4.47 1.78
CA MET A 211 30.39 5.39 2.91
C MET A 211 30.49 4.62 4.23
N THR A 212 30.87 5.31 5.30
CA THR A 212 30.97 4.70 6.63
C THR A 212 29.88 5.24 7.56
N THR A 213 29.52 4.44 8.57
CA THR A 213 28.65 4.92 9.66
C THR A 213 29.31 5.98 10.54
N TYR A 214 30.65 5.98 10.61
CA TYR A 214 31.43 6.98 11.35
C TYR A 214 31.27 8.37 10.72
N PHE A 215 31.31 8.46 9.39
CA PHE A 215 31.06 9.71 8.69
C PHE A 215 29.69 10.31 9.02
N ILE A 216 28.63 9.48 9.04
CA ILE A 216 27.26 9.93 9.37
C ILE A 216 27.20 10.48 10.79
N ARG A 217 27.78 9.76 11.76
CA ARG A 217 27.78 10.14 13.18
C ARG A 217 28.55 11.42 13.47
N ASN A 218 29.65 11.66 12.76
CA ASN A 218 30.57 12.77 13.00
C ASN A 218 30.57 13.81 11.88
N TYR A 219 29.50 13.87 11.08
CA TYR A 219 29.42 14.70 9.88
C TYR A 219 29.78 16.18 10.12
N ILE A 220 29.21 16.79 11.16
CA ILE A 220 29.42 18.21 11.48
C ILE A 220 30.89 18.50 11.83
N GLU A 221 31.55 17.60 12.56
CA GLU A 221 32.95 17.73 12.96
C GLU A 221 33.89 17.56 11.75
N ILE A 222 33.62 16.54 10.94
CA ILE A 222 34.37 16.25 9.71
C ILE A 222 34.26 17.43 8.73
N LEU A 223 33.08 18.05 8.58
CA LEU A 223 32.92 19.20 7.70
C LEU A 223 33.74 20.41 8.18
N LYS A 224 33.84 20.62 9.49
CA LYS A 224 34.63 21.70 10.09
C LYS A 224 36.14 21.47 9.94
N GLU A 225 36.62 20.28 10.26
CA GLU A 225 38.07 19.96 10.28
C GLU A 225 38.61 19.57 8.90
N CYS A 226 37.78 18.98 8.04
CA CYS A 226 38.17 18.43 6.73
C CYS A 226 37.42 19.06 5.55
N GLY A 227 36.83 20.25 5.71
CA GLY A 227 36.05 20.91 4.66
C GLY A 227 36.79 21.16 3.32
N GLY A 228 38.12 21.19 3.32
CA GLY A 228 38.94 21.27 2.11
C GLY A 228 39.17 19.93 1.38
N MET A 229 38.70 18.81 1.93
CA MET A 229 38.83 17.48 1.36
C MET A 229 37.66 17.17 0.41
N ASN A 230 37.89 16.40 -0.66
CA ASN A 230 36.80 15.93 -1.54
C ASN A 230 35.75 15.13 -0.74
N ASN A 231 34.47 15.38 -1.01
CA ASN A 231 33.31 14.75 -0.37
C ASN A 231 33.41 13.21 -0.35
N GLU A 232 33.84 12.60 -1.45
CA GLU A 232 34.01 11.13 -1.51
C GLU A 232 35.01 10.61 -0.47
N LYS A 233 36.11 11.34 -0.24
CA LYS A 233 37.11 10.95 0.76
C LYS A 233 36.59 11.16 2.18
N GLN A 234 35.80 12.21 2.40
CA GLN A 234 35.16 12.46 3.70
C GLN A 234 34.20 11.32 4.06
N MET A 235 33.38 10.86 3.11
CA MET A 235 32.45 9.73 3.29
C MET A 235 33.14 8.41 3.66
N LYS A 236 34.43 8.29 3.33
CA LYS A 236 35.29 7.10 3.58
C LYS A 236 36.08 7.18 4.89
N ILE A 237 35.94 8.24 5.68
CA ILE A 237 36.55 8.35 7.02
C ILE A 237 35.88 7.35 7.93
N TYR A 238 36.64 6.47 8.58
CA TYR A 238 36.06 5.43 9.45
C TYR A 238 36.44 5.54 10.92
N THR A 239 37.44 6.34 11.25
CA THR A 239 37.91 6.56 12.63
C THR A 239 38.83 7.78 12.67
N LYS A 240 39.05 8.33 13.87
CA LYS A 240 40.07 9.34 14.18
C LYS A 240 41.11 8.70 15.09
N ARG A 241 42.39 8.76 14.73
CA ARG A 241 43.52 8.26 15.52
C ARG A 241 44.57 9.36 15.62
N GLU A 242 45.05 9.63 16.83
CA GLU A 242 46.09 10.65 17.07
C GLU A 242 45.76 12.00 16.37
N ASP A 243 44.51 12.44 16.51
CA ASP A 243 43.94 13.63 15.86
C ASP A 243 43.96 13.67 14.33
N LYS A 244 44.25 12.54 13.68
CA LYS A 244 44.15 12.39 12.22
C LYS A 244 42.99 11.50 11.84
N TYR A 245 42.18 11.96 10.89
CA TYR A 245 41.13 11.14 10.28
C TYR A 245 41.75 10.07 9.39
N VAL A 246 41.34 8.82 9.58
CA VAL A 246 41.81 7.69 8.78
C VAL A 246 40.75 7.36 7.72
N VAL A 247 41.17 7.41 6.46
CA VAL A 247 40.33 7.14 5.29
C VAL A 247 40.65 5.75 4.73
N ARG A 248 39.61 4.99 4.38
CA ARG A 248 39.75 3.70 3.68
C ARG A 248 38.82 3.65 2.47
N MET A 249 39.38 3.65 1.27
CA MET A 249 38.62 3.75 0.02
C MET A 249 37.86 2.47 -0.32
N ASP A 250 38.40 1.32 0.07
CA ASP A 250 37.80 -0.01 -0.09
C ASP A 250 36.57 -0.24 0.79
N ARG A 251 36.42 0.55 1.86
CA ARG A 251 35.37 0.34 2.85
C ARG A 251 33.99 0.68 2.28
N THR A 252 33.06 -0.26 2.45
CA THR A 252 31.64 -0.10 2.14
C THR A 252 30.80 -0.56 3.32
N THR A 253 29.64 0.06 3.50
CA THR A 253 28.71 -0.25 4.59
C THR A 253 27.38 -0.74 4.00
N PRO A 254 26.75 -1.79 4.54
CA PRO A 254 25.41 -2.21 4.11
C PRO A 254 24.39 -1.08 4.22
N LEU A 255 23.45 -0.98 3.28
CA LEU A 255 22.39 0.02 3.31
C LEU A 255 21.64 0.02 4.65
N TRP A 256 21.33 -1.15 5.20
CA TRP A 256 20.67 -1.26 6.50
C TRP A 256 21.42 -0.52 7.63
N ASP A 257 22.74 -0.66 7.71
CA ASP A 257 23.54 -0.01 8.74
C ASP A 257 23.61 1.51 8.54
N VAL A 258 23.62 1.96 7.27
CA VAL A 258 23.51 3.39 6.91
C VAL A 258 22.16 3.93 7.37
N MET A 259 21.06 3.28 7.00
CA MET A 259 19.70 3.68 7.36
C MET A 259 19.51 3.72 8.88
N LYS A 260 19.96 2.68 9.58
CA LYS A 260 19.90 2.63 11.04
C LYS A 260 20.69 3.77 11.68
N THR A 261 21.88 4.07 11.17
CA THR A 261 22.70 5.17 11.69
C THR A 261 22.06 6.54 11.41
N LEU A 262 21.47 6.74 10.22
CA LEU A 262 20.74 7.97 9.90
C LEU A 262 19.54 8.18 10.83
N TRP A 263 18.82 7.10 11.15
CA TRP A 263 17.71 7.12 12.10
C TRP A 263 18.19 7.44 13.53
N GLU A 264 19.23 6.76 14.02
CA GLU A 264 19.84 7.00 15.34
C GLU A 264 20.31 8.46 15.49
N CYS A 265 20.88 9.04 14.44
CA CYS A 265 21.36 10.41 14.42
C CYS A 265 20.27 11.45 14.10
N LYS A 266 19.00 11.04 13.95
CA LYS A 266 17.85 11.92 13.65
C LYS A 266 18.00 12.74 12.37
N TYR A 267 18.62 12.16 11.34
CA TYR A 267 18.72 12.79 10.02
C TYR A 267 17.47 12.56 9.15
N PHE A 268 16.46 11.85 9.66
CA PHE A 268 15.17 11.69 8.98
C PHE A 268 14.13 12.65 9.55
N GLU A 269 13.64 13.52 8.68
CA GLU A 269 12.57 14.46 9.00
C GLU A 269 11.27 14.01 8.31
N PRO A 270 10.15 13.89 9.03
CA PRO A 270 8.90 13.47 8.41
C PRO A 270 8.42 14.51 7.39
N ILE A 271 8.00 14.04 6.21
CA ILE A 271 7.42 14.93 5.20
C ILE A 271 6.08 15.46 5.72
N SER A 272 5.93 16.78 5.79
CA SER A 272 4.70 17.39 6.30
C SER A 272 3.55 17.24 5.31
N TYR A 273 2.32 17.20 5.84
CA TYR A 273 1.12 17.10 5.01
C TYR A 273 0.98 18.28 4.03
N GLY A 274 1.45 19.48 4.40
CA GLY A 274 1.45 20.67 3.54
C GLY A 274 2.42 20.57 2.36
N GLU A 275 3.60 19.97 2.56
CA GLU A 275 4.58 19.71 1.50
C GLU A 275 4.08 18.63 0.54
N LEU A 276 3.50 17.55 1.06
CA LEU A 276 2.77 16.55 0.27
C LEU A 276 1.62 17.19 -0.53
N PHE A 277 0.93 18.18 0.05
CA PHE A 277 -0.17 18.88 -0.60
C PHE A 277 0.25 19.73 -1.79
N THR A 278 1.43 20.34 -1.72
CA THR A 278 1.97 21.19 -2.80
C THR A 278 2.21 20.41 -4.09
N TYR A 279 2.51 19.11 -3.97
CA TYR A 279 2.73 18.19 -5.10
C TYR A 279 1.62 17.13 -5.22
N THR A 280 0.45 17.38 -4.62
CA THR A 280 -0.69 16.43 -4.55
C THR A 280 -1.13 15.89 -5.90
N THR A 281 -1.13 16.70 -6.95
CA THR A 281 -1.57 16.26 -8.28
C THR A 281 -0.67 15.19 -8.89
N ASP A 282 0.61 15.14 -8.51
CA ASP A 282 1.55 14.10 -8.92
C ASP A 282 1.58 12.94 -7.88
N LEU A 283 1.44 13.26 -6.59
CA LEU A 283 1.47 12.29 -5.49
C LEU A 283 0.19 11.46 -5.33
N TYR A 284 -1.00 11.97 -5.67
CA TYR A 284 -2.29 11.27 -5.51
C TYR A 284 -2.84 10.62 -6.79
N LYS A 285 -2.06 10.58 -7.88
CA LYS A 285 -2.35 9.62 -8.95
C LYS A 285 -2.13 8.22 -8.37
N GLN A 286 -3.21 7.64 -7.84
CA GLN A 286 -3.22 6.26 -7.33
C GLN A 286 -2.89 5.26 -8.44
N ASN A 287 -3.06 5.68 -9.69
CA ASN A 287 -2.64 4.97 -10.88
C ASN A 287 -1.22 5.40 -11.25
N LEU A 288 -0.34 4.42 -11.40
CA LEU A 288 1.01 4.60 -11.93
C LEU A 288 0.96 5.10 -13.40
N ALA A 289 2.11 5.48 -13.94
CA ALA A 289 2.21 6.04 -15.29
C ALA A 289 1.42 5.21 -16.33
N PRO A 290 0.62 5.85 -17.21
CA PRO A 290 -0.10 5.16 -18.25
C PRO A 290 0.86 4.52 -19.26
N PHE A 291 0.39 3.48 -19.96
CA PHE A 291 1.16 2.80 -21.00
C PHE A 291 1.75 3.79 -22.01
N LYS A 292 3.02 3.59 -22.38
CA LYS A 292 3.69 4.40 -23.40
C LYS A 292 3.16 4.10 -24.80
N ASP A 293 2.85 2.84 -25.08
CA ASP A 293 2.27 2.38 -26.34
C ASP A 293 1.42 1.10 -26.12
N LEU A 294 0.86 0.56 -27.21
CA LEU A 294 0.07 -0.67 -27.21
C LEU A 294 0.91 -1.90 -27.59
N THR A 295 2.24 -1.80 -27.57
CA THR A 295 3.12 -2.94 -27.84
C THR A 295 3.15 -3.84 -26.59
N TYR A 296 3.20 -5.15 -26.81
CA TYR A 296 3.21 -6.12 -25.72
C TYR A 296 4.35 -7.10 -25.91
N ALA A 297 4.95 -7.54 -24.81
CA ALA A 297 6.03 -8.52 -24.84
C ALA A 297 5.44 -9.93 -25.08
N PRO A 298 5.70 -10.58 -26.22
CA PRO A 298 5.06 -11.86 -26.54
C PRO A 298 5.32 -12.92 -25.47
N LYS A 299 6.52 -12.93 -24.89
CA LYS A 299 6.92 -13.84 -23.80
C LYS A 299 5.93 -13.86 -22.62
N TYR A 300 5.39 -12.71 -22.24
CA TYR A 300 4.49 -12.57 -21.10
C TYR A 300 3.01 -12.61 -21.51
N CYS A 301 2.68 -12.16 -22.72
CA CYS A 301 1.30 -11.91 -23.13
C CYS A 301 0.69 -12.98 -24.06
N VAL A 302 1.45 -14.00 -24.49
CA VAL A 302 0.95 -15.09 -25.36
C VAL A 302 0.72 -16.42 -24.63
N GLN A 303 0.61 -16.41 -23.30
CA GLN A 303 0.38 -17.63 -22.54
C GLN A 303 -1.00 -18.23 -22.89
N LEU A 304 -1.00 -19.48 -23.33
CA LEU A 304 -2.23 -20.26 -23.53
C LEU A 304 -2.98 -20.31 -22.20
N LYS A 305 -4.22 -19.82 -22.20
CA LYS A 305 -5.11 -19.87 -21.04
C LYS A 305 -5.21 -21.33 -20.59
N LYS A 306 -4.58 -21.69 -19.46
CA LYS A 306 -4.74 -23.03 -18.89
C LYS A 306 -6.23 -23.23 -18.64
N LYS A 307 -6.77 -24.41 -19.00
CA LYS A 307 -8.15 -24.77 -18.64
C LYS A 307 -8.26 -24.56 -17.13
N ALA A 308 -9.28 -23.81 -16.70
CA ALA A 308 -9.52 -23.59 -15.29
C ALA A 308 -9.68 -24.97 -14.63
N GLU A 309 -8.70 -25.37 -13.83
CA GLU A 309 -8.87 -26.50 -12.94
C GLU A 309 -10.00 -26.11 -12.00
N SER A 310 -11.06 -26.92 -11.97
CA SER A 310 -12.17 -26.74 -11.04
C SER A 310 -11.60 -26.84 -9.63
N LYS A 311 -11.22 -25.69 -9.04
CA LYS A 311 -10.98 -25.63 -7.60
C LYS A 311 -12.27 -26.12 -6.97
N GLU A 312 -12.23 -27.25 -6.28
CA GLU A 312 -13.37 -27.73 -5.50
C GLU A 312 -13.80 -26.59 -4.58
N VAL A 313 -14.90 -25.93 -4.97
CA VAL A 313 -15.49 -24.88 -4.16
C VAL A 313 -15.95 -25.57 -2.91
N ASN A 314 -15.28 -25.29 -1.80
CA ASN A 314 -15.66 -25.81 -0.50
C ASN A 314 -17.04 -25.21 -0.17
N LYS A 315 -18.11 -25.94 -0.53
CA LYS A 315 -19.51 -25.48 -0.47
C LYS A 315 -19.90 -24.98 0.93
N ASN A 316 -19.19 -25.42 1.96
CA ASN A 316 -19.38 -25.01 3.35
C ASN A 316 -18.96 -23.54 3.66
N LYS A 317 -18.30 -22.82 2.73
CA LYS A 317 -17.95 -21.40 2.89
C LYS A 317 -18.78 -20.43 2.01
N CYS A 318 -19.61 -20.92 1.10
CA CYS A 318 -20.52 -20.07 0.33
C CYS A 318 -21.79 -19.83 1.14
N LYS A 319 -21.95 -18.62 1.70
CA LYS A 319 -23.17 -18.22 2.42
C LYS A 319 -24.39 -18.03 1.51
N PHE A 320 -24.20 -18.04 0.20
CA PHE A 320 -25.24 -17.85 -0.80
C PHE A 320 -25.09 -18.94 -1.87
N ILE A 321 -26.17 -19.69 -2.08
CA ILE A 321 -26.31 -20.68 -3.15
C ILE A 321 -27.36 -20.08 -4.09
N PRO A 322 -26.98 -19.58 -5.29
CA PRO A 322 -27.95 -19.03 -6.23
C PRO A 322 -28.87 -20.14 -6.75
N GLU A 323 -30.17 -19.84 -6.83
CA GLU A 323 -31.17 -20.75 -7.41
C GLU A 323 -31.47 -20.40 -8.87
N HIS A 324 -31.22 -19.14 -9.26
CA HIS A 324 -31.42 -18.64 -10.63
C HIS A 324 -30.19 -17.85 -11.08
N VAL A 325 -29.81 -18.00 -12.35
CA VAL A 325 -28.67 -17.29 -12.95
C VAL A 325 -29.14 -16.56 -14.20
N PHE A 326 -28.82 -15.27 -14.27
CA PHE A 326 -29.17 -14.39 -15.38
C PHE A 326 -27.95 -13.64 -15.92
N PHE A 327 -27.96 -13.35 -17.20
CA PHE A 327 -27.03 -12.45 -17.88
C PHE A 327 -27.82 -11.23 -18.31
N ALA A 328 -27.35 -10.03 -18.00
CA ALA A 328 -28.08 -8.80 -18.28
C ALA A 328 -27.16 -7.71 -18.81
N ASP A 329 -27.72 -6.81 -19.62
CA ASP A 329 -27.03 -5.66 -20.18
C ASP A 329 -27.98 -4.46 -20.35
N PHE A 330 -27.49 -3.26 -20.05
CA PHE A 330 -28.28 -2.03 -20.15
C PHE A 330 -27.92 -1.24 -21.41
N GLU A 331 -28.95 -0.76 -22.10
CA GLU A 331 -28.82 0.24 -23.15
C GLU A 331 -29.17 1.62 -22.60
N CYS A 332 -28.35 2.62 -22.92
CA CYS A 332 -28.46 3.95 -22.34
C CYS A 332 -28.16 5.08 -23.33
N SER A 333 -28.71 6.26 -23.06
CA SER A 333 -28.45 7.46 -23.85
C SER A 333 -27.04 8.00 -23.62
N THR A 334 -26.35 8.43 -24.68
CA THR A 334 -24.99 8.99 -24.60
C THR A 334 -24.93 10.53 -24.69
N ASP A 335 -26.08 11.20 -24.79
CA ASP A 335 -26.19 12.65 -25.00
C ASP A 335 -25.91 13.51 -23.74
N GLY A 336 -25.18 12.98 -22.75
CA GLY A 336 -24.85 13.69 -21.52
C GLY A 336 -24.93 12.80 -20.28
N PHE A 337 -25.91 13.05 -19.39
CA PHE A 337 -26.16 12.13 -18.27
C PHE A 337 -26.71 10.81 -18.80
N HIS A 338 -25.94 9.72 -18.62
CA HIS A 338 -26.37 8.41 -19.09
C HIS A 338 -27.62 7.96 -18.36
N LYS A 339 -28.71 7.74 -19.11
CA LYS A 339 -29.99 7.24 -18.61
C LYS A 339 -30.30 5.93 -19.33
N ALA A 340 -30.54 4.87 -18.57
CA ALA A 340 -30.98 3.60 -19.12
C ALA A 340 -32.37 3.76 -19.74
N PHE A 341 -32.56 3.18 -20.92
CA PHE A 341 -33.86 3.13 -21.59
C PHE A 341 -34.27 1.70 -21.95
N ASN A 342 -33.35 0.74 -21.87
CA ASN A 342 -33.65 -0.66 -22.09
C ASN A 342 -32.69 -1.54 -21.26
N ILE A 343 -33.18 -2.70 -20.82
CA ILE A 343 -32.37 -3.78 -20.28
C ILE A 343 -32.76 -5.08 -20.97
N CYS A 344 -31.76 -5.77 -21.50
CA CYS A 344 -31.89 -7.11 -22.03
C CYS A 344 -31.39 -8.10 -20.99
N TYR A 345 -32.09 -9.21 -20.79
CA TYR A 345 -31.61 -10.27 -19.92
C TYR A 345 -32.02 -11.66 -20.39
N ASP A 346 -31.12 -12.61 -20.18
CA ASP A 346 -31.27 -14.02 -20.52
C ASP A 346 -30.98 -14.89 -19.30
N SER A 347 -31.74 -15.98 -19.11
CA SER A 347 -31.43 -17.00 -18.10
C SER A 347 -30.34 -17.95 -18.60
N GLU A 348 -29.57 -18.53 -17.67
CA GLU A 348 -28.52 -19.50 -18.00
C GLU A 348 -29.04 -20.74 -18.77
N ASP A 349 -30.26 -21.17 -18.47
CA ASP A 349 -30.92 -22.30 -19.13
C ASP A 349 -31.61 -21.92 -20.46
N GLY A 350 -31.61 -20.63 -20.82
CA GLY A 350 -32.25 -20.09 -22.02
C GLY A 350 -33.77 -20.11 -21.99
N SER A 351 -34.40 -20.39 -20.85
CA SER A 351 -35.86 -20.39 -20.68
C SER A 351 -36.47 -18.99 -20.68
N VAL A 352 -35.70 -17.98 -20.28
CA VAL A 352 -36.10 -16.57 -20.24
C VAL A 352 -35.14 -15.78 -21.11
N SER A 353 -35.68 -15.03 -22.07
CA SER A 353 -34.95 -14.09 -22.92
C SER A 353 -35.87 -12.91 -23.19
N GLU A 354 -35.66 -11.82 -22.48
CA GLU A 354 -36.57 -10.67 -22.47
C GLU A 354 -35.82 -9.34 -22.56
N SER A 355 -36.54 -8.32 -23.00
CA SER A 355 -36.08 -6.93 -22.96
C SER A 355 -37.16 -6.04 -22.35
N ILE A 356 -36.76 -5.13 -21.46
CA ILE A 356 -37.66 -4.18 -20.81
C ILE A 356 -37.30 -2.78 -21.28
N TRP A 357 -38.24 -2.14 -21.99
CA TRP A 357 -38.08 -0.80 -22.53
C TRP A 357 -38.76 0.24 -21.65
N GLY A 358 -38.08 1.37 -21.44
CA GLY A 358 -38.62 2.52 -20.72
C GLY A 358 -37.63 3.10 -19.71
N GLN A 359 -37.97 4.26 -19.15
CA GLN A 359 -37.12 4.94 -18.15
C GLN A 359 -37.08 4.22 -16.80
N ASN A 360 -38.06 3.34 -16.53
CA ASN A 360 -38.16 2.54 -15.31
C ASN A 360 -37.66 1.11 -15.50
N CYS A 361 -36.92 0.84 -16.58
CA CYS A 361 -36.49 -0.51 -16.95
C CYS A 361 -35.67 -1.20 -15.85
N ALA A 362 -34.88 -0.45 -15.08
CA ALA A 362 -34.08 -0.98 -13.98
C ALA A 362 -34.95 -1.45 -12.80
N THR A 363 -36.00 -0.71 -12.43
CA THR A 363 -36.90 -1.08 -11.32
C THR A 363 -37.75 -2.28 -11.70
N GLU A 364 -38.32 -2.26 -12.91
CA GLU A 364 -39.14 -3.37 -13.41
C GLU A 364 -38.32 -4.66 -13.57
N PHE A 365 -37.05 -4.54 -13.97
CA PHE A 365 -36.12 -5.67 -13.98
C PHE A 365 -35.92 -6.27 -12.58
N LEU A 366 -35.71 -5.44 -11.55
CA LEU A 366 -35.58 -5.92 -10.16
C LEU A 366 -36.84 -6.60 -9.65
N GLU A 367 -38.03 -6.11 -10.04
CA GLU A 367 -39.32 -6.70 -9.66
C GLU A 367 -39.59 -8.05 -10.34
N ARG A 368 -39.07 -8.25 -11.56
CA ARG A 368 -39.22 -9.51 -12.31
C ARG A 368 -38.25 -10.60 -11.89
N LEU A 369 -37.16 -10.25 -11.21
CA LEU A 369 -36.16 -11.22 -10.80
C LEU A 369 -36.65 -12.10 -9.64
N PRO A 370 -36.56 -13.45 -9.77
CA PRO A 370 -36.83 -14.35 -8.66
C PRO A 370 -35.89 -14.11 -7.47
N ASP A 371 -36.33 -14.50 -6.26
CA ASP A 371 -35.46 -14.49 -5.09
C ASP A 371 -34.23 -15.39 -5.31
N LYS A 372 -33.10 -15.03 -4.68
CA LYS A 372 -31.79 -15.71 -4.83
C LYS A 372 -31.27 -15.80 -6.27
N SER A 373 -31.60 -14.82 -7.10
CA SER A 373 -31.00 -14.66 -8.43
C SER A 373 -29.54 -14.16 -8.35
N LEU A 374 -28.67 -14.74 -9.16
CA LEU A 374 -27.32 -14.25 -9.45
C LEU A 374 -27.29 -13.67 -10.86
N ILE A 375 -26.87 -12.42 -10.99
CA ILE A 375 -26.90 -11.68 -12.26
C ILE A 375 -25.48 -11.34 -12.67
N TYR A 376 -25.14 -11.62 -13.93
CA TYR A 376 -23.89 -11.25 -14.55
C TYR A 376 -24.10 -10.09 -15.51
N PHE A 377 -23.32 -9.02 -15.30
CA PHE A 377 -23.18 -7.91 -16.24
C PHE A 377 -21.78 -7.95 -16.84
N HIS A 378 -21.65 -7.64 -18.13
CA HIS A 378 -20.35 -7.62 -18.78
C HIS A 378 -19.45 -6.51 -18.21
N ASN A 379 -20.04 -5.36 -17.83
CA ASN A 379 -19.35 -4.27 -17.15
C ASN A 379 -20.12 -3.80 -15.91
N LEU A 380 -20.23 -4.68 -14.90
CA LEU A 380 -20.95 -4.42 -13.66
C LEU A 380 -20.64 -3.04 -13.04
N SER A 381 -19.38 -2.58 -13.11
CA SER A 381 -18.97 -1.29 -12.55
C SER A 381 -19.72 -0.09 -13.15
N TYR A 382 -20.16 -0.23 -14.40
CA TYR A 382 -20.94 0.74 -15.13
C TYR A 382 -22.44 0.50 -14.93
N ASP A 383 -22.90 -0.72 -15.19
CA ASP A 383 -24.32 -1.10 -15.22
C ASP A 383 -25.02 -0.99 -13.87
N ILE A 384 -24.30 -1.29 -12.78
CA ILE A 384 -24.86 -1.22 -11.42
C ILE A 384 -25.31 0.19 -11.02
N ASN A 385 -24.76 1.23 -11.66
CA ASN A 385 -25.12 2.62 -11.38
C ASN A 385 -26.55 2.93 -11.79
N PHE A 386 -27.10 2.26 -12.81
CA PHE A 386 -28.50 2.42 -13.20
C PHE A 386 -29.44 1.86 -12.13
N ILE A 387 -29.07 0.74 -11.52
CA ILE A 387 -29.83 0.12 -10.42
C ILE A 387 -29.74 0.96 -9.13
N LEU A 388 -28.53 1.36 -8.73
CA LEU A 388 -28.30 2.07 -7.46
C LEU A 388 -28.99 3.44 -7.39
N ARG A 389 -29.17 4.12 -8.52
CA ARG A 389 -29.91 5.38 -8.59
C ARG A 389 -31.37 5.23 -8.13
N HIS A 390 -32.00 4.09 -8.37
CA HIS A 390 -33.38 3.83 -7.94
C HIS A 390 -33.49 3.30 -6.50
N MET A 391 -32.37 2.94 -5.86
CA MET A 391 -32.33 2.51 -4.46
C MET A 391 -32.03 3.66 -3.47
N THR A 392 -31.74 4.86 -3.99
CA THR A 392 -31.37 6.04 -3.19
C THR A 392 -32.43 7.15 -3.18
N GLU A 393 -33.57 6.90 -3.83
CA GLU A 393 -34.84 7.61 -3.63
C GLU A 393 -35.68 6.87 -2.58
#